data_AF-A0A524DTJ3-F1
#
_entry.id   AF-A0A524DTJ3-F1
#
_cell.length_a   1.000
_cell.length_b   1.000
_cell.length_c   1.000
_cell.angle_alpha   90.00
_cell.angle_beta   90.00
_cell.angle_gamma   90.00
#
_symmetry.space_group_name_H-M   'P 1'
#
loop_
_entity.id
_entity.type
_entity.pdbx_description
1 polymer ?
#
loop_
_entity_poly.entity_id
_entity_poly.type
_entity_poly.pdbx_seq_one_letter_code
_entity_poly.pdbx_strand_id
1 'polypeptide(L)'
;MADFTKLWAGIGIIMIFFVGGFIMMIIGLTSGDRGVGMILFWIFVVPIIGIVIGVPLIIKSMDGGPMGLFGSLGNRREADESSYVHEPPSFCRSCGASLSVENVEWAGPLTVKCPYCGATMPTEKRTV
;
A
#
# COMPACT_ATOMS: atom_id res chain seq x y z
N MET A 1 -8.81 -13.37 -4.47
CA MET A 1 -7.58 -13.54 -5.28
C MET A 1 -7.85 -12.81 -6.57
N ALA A 2 -7.14 -11.71 -6.85
CA ALA A 2 -7.40 -10.94 -8.06
C ALA A 2 -7.23 -11.86 -9.28
N ASP A 3 -8.20 -11.84 -10.20
CA ASP A 3 -8.14 -12.58 -11.45
C ASP A 3 -7.02 -12.00 -12.31
N PHE A 4 -5.81 -12.54 -12.16
CA PHE A 4 -4.59 -12.08 -12.84
C PHE A 4 -4.84 -11.90 -14.35
N THR A 5 -5.60 -12.80 -14.96
CA THR A 5 -6.00 -12.75 -16.37
C THR A 5 -6.77 -11.47 -16.77
N LYS A 6 -7.66 -10.97 -15.90
CA LYS A 6 -8.44 -9.73 -16.16
C LYS A 6 -7.58 -8.48 -16.01
N LEU A 7 -6.61 -8.51 -15.08
CA LEU A 7 -5.64 -7.43 -14.90
C LEU A 7 -4.70 -7.32 -16.11
N TRP A 8 -4.16 -8.44 -16.61
CA TRP A 8 -3.35 -8.44 -17.84
C TRP A 8 -4.16 -8.04 -19.07
N ALA A 9 -5.44 -8.39 -19.14
CA ALA A 9 -6.32 -7.93 -20.21
C ALA A 9 -6.51 -6.40 -20.19
N GLY A 10 -6.74 -5.81 -19.01
CA GLY A 10 -6.86 -4.35 -18.86
C GLY A 10 -5.59 -3.60 -19.25
N ILE A 11 -4.43 -4.07 -18.77
CA ILE A 11 -3.12 -3.50 -19.14
C ILE A 11 -2.86 -3.66 -20.65
N GLY A 12 -3.19 -4.83 -21.21
CA GLY A 12 -3.05 -5.10 -22.64
C GLY A 12 -3.89 -4.16 -23.50
N ILE A 13 -5.13 -3.87 -23.11
CA ILE A 13 -5.99 -2.91 -23.82
C ILE A 13 -5.38 -1.51 -23.81
N ILE A 14 -4.93 -1.02 -22.65
CA ILE A 14 -4.30 0.30 -22.55
C ILE A 14 -3.05 0.37 -23.45
N MET A 15 -2.21 -0.66 -23.41
CA MET A 15 -1.03 -0.78 -24.27
C MET A 15 -1.38 -0.75 -25.75
N ILE A 16 -2.42 -1.48 -26.19
CA ILE A 16 -2.82 -1.52 -27.61
C ILE A 16 -3.30 -0.16 -28.08
N PHE A 17 -4.14 0.53 -27.30
CA PHE A 17 -4.62 1.87 -27.68
C PHE A 17 -3.47 2.90 -27.69
N PHE A 18 -2.55 2.82 -26.73
CA PHE A 18 -1.45 3.76 -26.63
C PHE A 18 -0.40 3.53 -27.73
N VAL A 19 0.07 2.30 -27.88
CA VAL A 19 1.09 1.93 -28.88
C VAL A 19 0.51 1.93 -30.29
N GLY A 20 -0.69 1.38 -30.48
CA GLY A 20 -1.39 1.40 -31.77
C GLY A 20 -1.73 2.82 -32.21
N GLY A 21 -2.16 3.68 -31.28
CA GLY A 21 -2.38 5.09 -31.55
C GLY A 21 -1.12 5.85 -31.93
N PHE A 22 -0.02 5.56 -31.23
CA PHE A 22 1.29 6.15 -31.53
C PHE A 22 1.83 5.71 -32.90
N ILE A 23 1.69 4.44 -33.26
CA ILE A 23 2.08 3.92 -34.58
C ILE A 23 1.24 4.56 -35.69
N MET A 24 -0.07 4.64 -35.51
CA MET A 24 -0.97 5.28 -36.50
C MET A 24 -0.70 6.77 -36.67
N MET A 25 -0.24 7.44 -35.60
CA MET A 25 0.24 8.82 -35.66
C MET A 25 1.52 8.92 -36.49
N ILE A 26 2.54 8.10 -36.22
CA ILE A 26 3.81 8.12 -36.97
C ILE A 26 3.58 7.84 -38.46
N ILE A 27 2.79 6.82 -38.79
CA ILE A 27 2.44 6.52 -40.19
C ILE A 27 1.77 7.73 -40.84
N GLY A 28 0.86 8.39 -40.11
CA GLY A 28 0.17 9.59 -40.57
C GLY A 28 1.08 10.80 -40.82
N LEU A 29 2.13 10.95 -40.02
CA LEU A 29 3.15 11.99 -40.21
C LEU A 29 4.05 11.66 -41.40
N THR A 30 4.42 10.39 -41.58
CA THR A 30 5.26 9.96 -42.71
C THR A 30 4.54 10.02 -44.06
N SER A 31 3.22 9.86 -44.08
CA SER A 31 2.42 9.96 -45.31
C SER A 31 2.19 11.40 -45.77
N GLY A 32 2.58 12.43 -44.99
CA GLY A 32 2.47 13.84 -45.36
C GLY A 32 1.05 14.42 -45.53
N ASP A 33 0.03 13.57 -45.49
CA ASP A 33 -1.32 13.88 -45.99
C ASP A 33 -2.36 14.10 -44.89
N ARG A 34 -1.94 14.15 -43.61
CA ARG A 34 -2.88 14.29 -42.49
C ARG A 34 -2.88 15.72 -41.95
N GLY A 35 -3.98 16.42 -42.17
CA GLY A 35 -4.22 17.74 -41.59
C GLY A 35 -4.03 17.74 -40.06
N VAL A 36 -3.61 18.89 -39.53
CA VAL A 36 -3.28 19.09 -38.09
C VAL A 36 -4.40 18.58 -37.16
N GLY A 37 -5.67 18.67 -37.60
CA GLY A 37 -6.82 18.15 -36.86
C GLY A 37 -6.78 16.63 -36.63
N MET A 38 -6.33 15.84 -37.61
CA MET A 38 -6.21 14.38 -37.45
C MET A 38 -5.08 14.01 -36.48
N ILE A 39 -3.98 14.75 -36.48
CA ILE A 39 -2.87 14.52 -35.55
C ILE A 39 -3.32 14.81 -34.11
N LEU A 40 -4.01 15.94 -33.88
CA LEU A 40 -4.60 16.29 -32.58
C LEU A 40 -5.61 15.24 -32.10
N PHE A 41 -6.44 14.72 -33.01
CA PHE A 41 -7.39 13.66 -32.68
C PHE A 41 -6.68 12.41 -32.13
N TRP A 42 -5.62 11.94 -32.78
CA TRP A 42 -4.86 10.76 -32.31
C TRP A 42 -4.16 11.01 -30.96
N ILE A 43 -3.64 12.21 -30.72
CA ILE A 43 -2.94 12.55 -29.47
C ILE A 43 -3.90 12.66 -28.27
N PHE A 44 -5.09 13.23 -28.46
CA PHE A 44 -6.00 13.47 -27.34
C PHE A 44 -7.04 12.37 -27.19
N VAL A 45 -7.66 11.91 -28.27
CA VAL A 45 -8.86 11.06 -28.19
C VAL A 45 -8.50 9.61 -27.92
N VAL A 46 -7.47 9.09 -28.58
CA VAL A 46 -7.07 7.68 -28.48
C VAL A 46 -6.56 7.28 -27.08
N PRO A 47 -5.69 8.05 -26.41
CA PRO A 47 -5.33 7.71 -25.03
C PRO A 47 -6.50 7.87 -24.05
N ILE A 48 -7.39 8.84 -24.26
CA ILE A 48 -8.60 8.98 -23.43
C ILE A 48 -9.50 7.75 -23.56
N ILE A 49 -9.73 7.25 -24.77
CA ILE A 49 -10.51 6.02 -25.00
C ILE A 49 -9.84 4.82 -24.31
N GLY A 50 -8.51 4.69 -24.45
CA GLY A 50 -7.75 3.62 -23.78
C GLY A 50 -7.90 3.64 -22.26
N ILE A 51 -7.85 4.81 -21.65
CA ILE A 51 -8.03 5.00 -20.20
C ILE A 51 -9.48 4.71 -19.78
N VAL A 52 -10.46 5.24 -20.52
CA VAL A 52 -11.89 5.07 -20.21
C VAL A 52 -12.31 3.61 -20.27
N ILE A 53 -11.71 2.80 -21.15
CA ILE A 53 -12.03 1.37 -21.27
C ILE A 53 -11.16 0.52 -20.32
N GLY A 54 -9.86 0.83 -20.23
CA GLY A 54 -8.91 0.05 -19.45
C GLY A 54 -9.09 0.19 -17.94
N VAL A 55 -9.33 1.40 -17.45
CA VAL A 55 -9.43 1.69 -16.01
C VAL A 55 -10.62 1.00 -15.35
N PRO A 56 -11.86 1.03 -15.89
CA PRO A 56 -12.99 0.32 -15.29
C PRO A 56 -12.78 -1.20 -15.23
N LEU A 57 -12.06 -1.76 -16.20
CA LEU A 57 -11.77 -3.20 -16.28
C LEU A 57 -10.76 -3.61 -15.19
N ILE A 58 -9.76 -2.77 -14.94
CA ILE A 58 -8.80 -2.95 -13.84
C ILE A 58 -9.48 -2.77 -12.47
N ILE A 59 -10.32 -1.74 -12.32
CA ILE A 59 -11.05 -1.48 -11.06
C ILE A 59 -11.97 -2.64 -10.71
N LYS A 60 -12.72 -3.18 -11.69
CA LYS A 60 -13.58 -4.36 -11.46
C LYS A 60 -12.79 -5.65 -11.17
N SER A 61 -11.51 -5.70 -11.52
CA SER A 61 -10.64 -6.85 -11.28
C SER A 61 -10.00 -6.84 -9.89
N MET A 62 -10.02 -5.71 -9.18
CA MET A 62 -9.48 -5.58 -7.84
C MET A 62 -10.64 -5.54 -6.84
N ASP A 63 -10.75 -6.54 -5.96
CA ASP A 63 -11.69 -6.58 -4.82
C ASP A 63 -11.42 -5.46 -3.76
N GLY A 64 -10.73 -4.38 -4.13
CA GLY A 64 -10.19 -3.38 -3.23
C GLY A 64 -9.84 -2.07 -3.91
N GLY A 65 -10.82 -1.46 -4.58
CA GLY A 65 -10.87 -0.02 -4.87
C GLY A 65 -9.86 0.56 -5.89
N PRO A 66 -10.10 1.79 -6.39
CA PRO A 66 -9.31 2.42 -7.44
C PRO A 66 -7.97 2.93 -6.89
N MET A 67 -6.95 2.07 -6.93
CA MET A 67 -5.59 2.44 -6.56
C MET A 67 -4.85 2.99 -7.80
N GLY A 68 -4.52 4.29 -7.79
CA GLY A 68 -3.62 4.86 -8.79
C GLY A 68 -3.60 6.39 -8.89
N LEU A 69 -4.76 7.04 -9.02
CA LEU A 69 -4.82 8.50 -9.22
C LEU A 69 -5.68 9.25 -8.19
N PHE A 70 -6.78 8.64 -7.72
CA PHE A 70 -7.63 9.18 -6.65
C PHE A 70 -7.34 8.57 -5.26
N GLY A 71 -6.54 7.50 -5.19
CA GLY A 71 -6.19 6.82 -3.94
C GLY A 71 -5.29 7.62 -2.99
N SER A 72 -4.63 8.68 -3.48
CA SER A 72 -3.78 9.56 -2.66
C SER A 72 -4.57 10.40 -1.65
N LEU A 73 -5.88 10.53 -1.80
CA LEU A 73 -6.74 11.26 -0.86
C LEU A 73 -7.60 10.34 0.02
N GLY A 74 -7.71 9.06 -0.31
CA GLY A 74 -8.68 8.15 0.32
C GLY A 74 -8.09 6.97 1.09
N ASN A 75 -6.77 6.72 1.01
CA ASN A 75 -6.15 5.59 1.68
C ASN A 75 -5.10 6.04 2.71
N ARG A 76 -5.50 6.97 3.57
CA ARG A 76 -5.02 6.97 4.96
C ARG A 76 -5.72 5.78 5.62
N ARG A 77 -5.24 4.57 5.34
CA ARG A 77 -5.36 3.52 6.35
C ARG A 77 -4.74 4.15 7.58
N GLU A 78 -5.53 4.30 8.63
CA GLU A 78 -5.00 4.28 9.99
C GLU A 78 -4.04 3.09 10.03
N ALA A 79 -2.75 3.35 9.80
CA ALA A 79 -1.75 2.71 10.60
C ALA A 79 -2.18 3.09 12.01
N ASP A 80 -2.86 2.15 12.66
CA ASP A 80 -3.02 2.13 14.10
C ASP A 80 -1.61 2.15 14.68
N GLU A 81 -1.05 3.36 14.74
CA GLU A 81 0.18 3.69 15.44
C GLU A 81 -0.18 3.78 16.92
N SER A 82 -0.83 2.73 17.45
CA SER A 82 -0.99 2.56 18.89
C SER A 82 0.43 2.37 19.43
N SER A 83 1.00 3.42 20.00
CA SER A 83 2.29 3.37 20.66
C SER A 83 2.20 2.39 21.82
N TYR A 84 2.67 1.15 21.65
CA TYR A 84 2.69 0.16 22.71
C TYR A 84 3.77 0.56 23.73
N VAL A 85 3.37 0.80 24.98
CA VAL A 85 4.30 1.00 26.09
C VAL A 85 4.52 -0.35 26.78
N HIS A 86 5.77 -0.79 26.85
CA HIS A 86 6.15 -2.01 27.53
C HIS A 86 6.35 -1.72 29.03
N GLU A 87 5.40 -2.15 29.84
CA GLU A 87 5.47 -2.01 31.30
C GLU A 87 5.98 -3.33 31.93
N PRO A 88 6.76 -3.26 33.03
CA PRO A 88 7.07 -4.44 33.82
C PRO A 88 5.78 -5.04 34.41
N PRO A 89 5.66 -6.37 34.52
CA PRO A 89 4.50 -7.01 35.14
C PRO A 89 4.40 -6.59 36.62
N SER A 90 3.18 -6.44 37.13
CA SER A 90 2.90 -5.96 38.50
C SER A 90 3.41 -6.88 39.61
N PHE A 91 3.65 -8.17 39.32
CA PHE A 91 4.16 -9.15 40.27
C PHE A 91 5.21 -10.05 39.64
N CYS A 92 6.21 -10.43 40.43
CA CYS A 92 7.20 -11.40 40.02
C CYS A 92 6.60 -12.82 39.99
N ARG A 93 6.69 -13.51 38.84
CA ARG A 93 6.23 -14.89 38.69
C ARG A 93 7.05 -15.92 39.47
N SER A 94 8.25 -15.55 39.92
CA SER A 94 9.17 -16.44 40.64
C SER A 94 9.09 -16.30 42.16
N CYS A 95 8.85 -15.10 42.70
CA CYS A 95 8.82 -14.86 44.15
C CYS A 95 7.54 -14.19 44.66
N GLY A 96 6.62 -13.78 43.78
CA GLY A 96 5.38 -13.12 44.15
C GLY A 96 5.51 -11.68 44.63
N ALA A 97 6.73 -11.13 44.69
CA ALA A 97 6.95 -9.75 45.10
C ALA A 97 6.32 -8.75 44.11
N SER A 98 5.77 -7.64 44.63
CA SER A 98 5.24 -6.56 43.80
C SER A 98 6.37 -5.84 43.07
N LEU A 99 6.22 -5.65 41.77
CA LEU A 99 7.17 -4.95 40.92
C LEU A 99 6.52 -3.66 40.39
N SER A 100 7.22 -2.54 40.58
CA SER A 100 6.87 -1.25 40.00
C SER A 100 7.97 -0.80 39.04
N VAL A 101 7.63 0.09 38.09
CA VAL A 101 8.57 0.67 37.12
C VAL A 101 9.80 1.28 37.80
N GLU A 102 9.62 1.84 38.99
CA GLU A 102 10.65 2.52 39.78
C GLU A 102 11.63 1.55 40.47
N ASN A 103 11.18 0.33 40.79
CA ASN A 103 11.94 -0.63 41.59
C ASN A 103 12.50 -1.80 40.76
N VAL A 104 12.35 -1.76 39.44
CA VAL A 104 12.77 -2.83 38.53
C VAL A 104 14.08 -2.51 37.83
N GLU A 105 15.01 -3.46 37.84
CA GLU A 105 16.26 -3.37 37.09
C GLU A 105 16.06 -3.91 35.68
N TRP A 106 16.31 -3.09 34.66
CA TRP A 106 16.16 -3.48 33.26
C TRP A 106 17.40 -4.28 32.81
N ALA A 107 17.18 -5.54 32.42
CA ALA A 107 18.25 -6.40 31.90
C ALA A 107 18.36 -6.33 30.36
N GLY A 108 17.34 -5.79 29.68
CA GLY A 108 17.31 -5.62 28.24
C GLY A 108 16.04 -4.86 27.80
N PRO A 109 15.88 -4.58 26.50
CA PRO A 109 14.80 -3.72 25.99
C PRO A 109 13.38 -4.28 26.21
N LEU A 110 13.24 -5.59 26.41
CA LEU A 110 11.96 -6.29 26.64
C LEU A 110 12.01 -7.19 27.87
N THR A 111 13.05 -7.07 28.69
CA THR A 111 13.32 -7.98 29.81
C THR A 111 13.69 -7.22 31.06
N VAL A 112 13.05 -7.63 32.16
CA VAL A 112 13.18 -7.01 33.48
C VAL A 112 13.67 -8.03 34.49
N LYS A 113 14.57 -7.62 35.37
CA LYS A 113 15.14 -8.45 36.43
C LYS A 113 14.50 -8.07 37.76
N CYS A 114 14.03 -9.08 38.49
CA CYS A 114 13.47 -8.89 39.82
C CYS A 114 14.59 -8.57 40.83
N PRO A 115 14.51 -7.47 41.59
CA PRO A 115 15.54 -7.11 42.58
C PRO A 115 15.53 -8.03 43.81
N TYR A 116 14.42 -8.74 44.07
CA TYR A 116 14.25 -9.57 45.26
C TYR A 116 14.82 -10.99 45.09
N CYS A 117 14.60 -11.60 43.91
CA CYS A 117 15.02 -12.99 43.67
C CYS A 117 16.01 -13.14 42.49
N GLY A 118 16.32 -12.06 41.78
CA GLY A 118 17.24 -12.06 40.64
C GLY A 118 16.72 -12.70 39.36
N ALA A 119 15.46 -13.15 39.31
CA ALA A 119 14.88 -13.78 38.13
C ALA A 119 14.61 -12.76 37.02
N THR A 120 14.85 -13.15 35.76
CA THR A 120 14.55 -12.35 34.57
C THR A 120 13.20 -12.74 33.98
N MET A 121 12.40 -11.74 33.60
CA MET A 121 11.05 -11.92 33.09
C MET A 121 10.79 -10.99 31.89
N PRO A 122 9.95 -11.40 30.93
CA PRO A 122 9.55 -10.54 29.82
C PRO A 122 8.59 -9.43 30.29
N THR A 123 8.68 -8.26 29.65
CA THR A 123 7.72 -7.15 29.85
C THR A 123 6.35 -7.51 29.29
N GLU A 124 5.29 -7.06 29.94
CA GLU A 124 3.92 -7.27 29.48
C GLU A 124 3.50 -6.14 28.54
N LYS A 125 2.84 -6.48 27.44
CA LYS A 125 2.35 -5.49 26.48
C LYS A 125 1.03 -4.93 27.01
N ARG A 126 1.01 -3.65 27.35
CA ARG A 126 -0.23 -2.93 27.64
C ARG A 126 -0.53 -1.98 26.49
N THR A 127 -1.71 -2.11 25.91
CA THR A 127 -2.26 -1.12 24.97
C THR A 127 -2.71 0.10 25.78
N VAL A 128 -2.15 1.26 25.48
CA VAL A 128 -2.59 2.57 26.01
C VAL A 128 -3.57 3.24 25.06
#